data_AF-A0AAN4WIU1-F1
#
_entry.id   AF-A0AAN4WIU1-F1
#
_cell.length_a   1.000
_cell.length_b   1.000
_cell.length_c   1.000
_cell.angle_alpha   90.00
_cell.angle_beta   90.00
_cell.angle_gamma   90.00
#
_symmetry.space_group_name_H-M   'P 1'
#
loop_
_entity.id
_entity.type
_entity.pdbx_description
1 polymer ?
#
loop_
_entity_poly.entity_id
_entity_poly.type
_entity_poly.pdbx_seq_one_letter_code
_entity_poly.pdbx_strand_id
1 'polypeptide(L)'
;MRKKDLHDKFIEELHKRNSKRAELINQVSDILKLEKESVYRRMAGKVNFSIREMGILAKILNISLDSLLYQEEDIQWLPFILETPLKFHSIDALCDMIDLNFKQIEEINQDEPGTSGNVYHSLPLEFFVHSPLIMKFMFFKWGYYFVQSDEYNNFSQWKLPPRLSAISEKYNDIYNFQHVFYIWDSSLIWALSKEISNFYKTHIISEQEKEDIKNELKLILSQLEKTLNGTRTPSIPFPPETDFLVSSINVGFSSSYFFSGNRHLALFQTNFSFSMIQDSEDNFNKIKEWINSLCHISTLLSRSGRIERRLFFNTQYRIIDEVLK
;
A
#
# COMPACT_ATOMS: atom_id res chain seq x y z
N MET A 1 34.86 17.98 14.66
CA MET A 1 33.56 17.72 15.32
C MET A 1 33.58 16.32 15.90
N ARG A 2 33.14 16.12 17.14
CA ARG A 2 32.98 14.77 17.71
C ARG A 2 31.90 14.06 16.90
N LYS A 3 32.15 12.84 16.43
CA LYS A 3 31.16 12.00 15.75
C LYS A 3 30.03 11.75 16.76
N LYS A 4 28.79 12.10 16.41
CA LYS A 4 27.63 11.89 17.29
C LYS A 4 27.40 10.39 17.43
N ASP A 5 27.26 9.90 18.65
CA ASP A 5 26.91 8.51 18.86
C ASP A 5 25.39 8.29 18.72
N LEU A 6 24.96 7.03 18.79
CA LEU A 6 23.54 6.67 18.69
C LEU A 6 22.68 7.39 19.75
N HIS A 7 23.23 7.61 20.94
CA HIS A 7 22.50 8.21 22.04
C HIS A 7 22.26 9.70 21.79
N ASP A 8 23.27 10.43 21.29
CA ASP A 8 23.12 11.83 20.87
C ASP A 8 22.03 11.96 19.79
N LYS A 9 22.07 11.09 18.78
CA LYS A 9 21.08 11.07 17.68
C LYS A 9 19.67 10.75 18.18
N PHE A 10 19.55 9.81 19.11
CA PHE A 10 18.27 9.45 19.72
C PHE A 10 17.65 10.62 20.49
N ILE A 11 18.45 11.38 21.25
CA ILE A 11 17.97 12.58 21.94
C ILE A 11 17.51 13.65 20.94
N GLU A 12 18.25 13.86 19.85
CA GLU A 12 17.86 14.82 18.80
C GLU A 12 16.53 14.43 18.16
N GLU A 13 16.32 13.15 17.86
CA GLU A 13 15.08 12.65 17.29
C GLU A 13 13.88 12.83 18.24
N LEU A 14 14.08 12.61 19.54
CA LEU A 14 13.06 12.90 20.55
C LEU A 14 12.68 14.39 20.58
N HIS A 15 13.66 15.29 20.41
CA HIS A 15 13.39 16.74 20.38
C HIS A 15 12.68 17.19 19.10
N LYS A 16 12.93 16.56 17.94
CA LYS A 16 12.25 16.90 16.68
C LYS A 16 10.74 16.64 16.73
N ARG A 17 10.32 15.58 17.42
CA ARG A 17 8.91 15.15 17.46
C ARG A 17 8.02 16.02 18.35
N ASN A 18 8.58 16.79 19.28
CA ASN A 18 7.82 17.65 20.19
C ASN A 18 8.41 19.06 20.23
N SER A 19 7.63 20.04 19.80
CA SER A 19 8.04 21.45 19.78
C SER A 19 8.26 22.04 21.18
N LYS A 20 7.68 21.44 22.23
CA LYS A 20 7.85 21.86 23.63
C LYS A 20 8.57 20.81 24.47
N ARG A 21 9.72 21.20 25.01
CA ARG A 21 10.56 20.37 25.89
C ARG A 21 9.83 19.83 27.13
N ALA A 22 8.88 20.59 27.69
CA ALA A 22 8.12 20.18 28.88
C ALA A 22 7.12 19.05 28.59
N GLU A 23 6.45 19.09 27.44
CA GLU A 23 5.51 18.05 27.01
C GLU A 23 6.26 16.73 26.73
N LEU A 24 7.41 16.82 26.07
CA LEU A 24 8.29 15.68 25.83
C LEU A 24 8.77 15.01 27.12
N ILE A 25 9.18 15.79 28.13
CA ILE A 25 9.61 15.24 29.43
C ILE A 25 8.45 14.52 30.13
N ASN A 26 7.24 15.08 30.09
CA ASN A 26 6.06 14.42 30.66
C ASN A 26 5.77 13.10 29.93
N GLN A 27 5.77 13.11 28.59
CA GLN A 27 5.52 11.93 27.78
C GLN A 27 6.53 10.81 28.06
N VAL A 28 7.84 11.14 28.08
CA VAL A 28 8.90 10.16 28.37
C VAL A 28 8.82 9.65 29.81
N SER A 29 8.47 10.53 30.76
CA SER A 29 8.23 10.17 32.18
C SER A 29 7.08 9.18 32.31
N ASP A 30 5.98 9.41 31.59
CA ASP A 30 4.79 8.55 31.60
C ASP A 30 5.04 7.19 30.94
N ILE A 31 5.84 7.16 29.86
CA ILE A 31 6.23 5.93 29.16
C ILE A 31 7.17 5.08 29.99
N LEU A 32 8.25 5.67 30.51
CA LEU A 32 9.28 4.95 31.25
C LEU A 32 8.94 4.74 32.73
N LYS A 33 7.86 5.36 33.23
CA LYS A 33 7.48 5.41 34.65
C LYS A 33 8.63 5.92 35.52
N LEU A 34 9.28 6.98 35.07
CA LEU A 34 10.39 7.65 35.75
C LEU A 34 10.00 9.03 36.23
N GLU A 35 10.62 9.49 37.32
CA GLU A 35 10.45 10.88 37.77
C GLU A 35 10.95 11.88 36.72
N LYS A 36 10.27 13.04 36.62
CA LYS A 36 10.58 14.08 35.63
C LYS A 36 12.04 14.56 35.71
N GLU A 37 12.62 14.64 36.90
CA GLU A 37 14.03 15.01 37.09
C GLU A 37 14.99 13.96 36.52
N SER A 38 14.63 12.68 36.62
CA SER A 38 15.39 11.56 36.04
C SER A 38 15.38 11.60 34.52
N VAL A 39 14.21 11.93 33.93
CA VAL A 39 14.05 12.14 32.48
C VAL A 39 14.79 13.39 32.02
N TYR A 40 14.68 14.50 32.75
CA TYR A 40 15.35 15.75 32.43
C TYR A 40 16.87 15.57 32.33
N ARG A 41 17.48 14.85 33.29
CA ARG A 41 18.91 14.52 33.26
C ARG A 41 19.29 13.68 32.03
N ARG A 42 18.43 12.76 31.58
CA ARG A 42 18.66 11.98 30.36
C ARG A 42 18.56 12.81 29.09
N MET A 43 17.49 13.60 28.97
CA MET A 43 17.27 14.52 27.85
C MET A 43 18.36 15.60 27.74
N ALA A 44 19.01 15.94 28.85
CA ALA A 44 20.14 16.87 28.89
C ALA A 44 21.50 16.20 28.61
N GLY A 45 21.54 14.89 28.34
CA GLY A 45 22.78 14.13 28.11
C GLY A 45 23.65 13.93 29.37
N LYS A 46 23.12 14.20 30.57
CA LYS A 46 23.84 14.01 31.84
C LYS A 46 23.82 12.55 32.30
N VAL A 47 22.82 11.78 31.86
CA VAL A 47 22.63 10.36 32.16
C VAL A 47 22.22 9.68 30.85
N ASN A 48 22.79 8.52 30.54
CA ASN A 48 22.43 7.82 29.31
C ASN A 48 21.11 7.07 29.47
N PHE A 49 20.33 6.99 28.40
CA PHE A 49 19.28 5.98 28.30
C PHE A 49 19.93 4.59 28.21
N SER A 50 19.41 3.65 28.99
CA SER A 50 19.76 2.23 28.81
C SER A 50 19.14 1.68 27.52
N ILE A 51 19.70 0.59 26.97
CA ILE A 51 19.14 -0.10 25.78
C ILE A 51 17.66 -0.45 25.99
N ARG A 52 17.27 -0.87 27.21
CA ARG A 52 15.88 -1.15 27.55
C ARG A 52 14.99 0.09 27.45
N GLU A 53 15.44 1.22 28.01
CA GLU A 53 14.69 2.48 27.95
C GLU A 53 14.56 2.99 26.51
N MET A 54 15.66 2.96 25.75
CA MET A 54 15.66 3.31 24.33
C MET A 54 14.72 2.39 23.54
N GLY A 55 14.75 1.08 23.77
CA GLY A 55 13.87 0.13 23.08
C GLY A 55 12.38 0.33 23.38
N ILE A 56 12.03 0.63 24.64
CA ILE A 56 10.64 0.95 25.02
C ILE A 56 10.18 2.23 24.33
N LEU A 57 10.98 3.29 24.40
CA LEU A 57 10.68 4.57 23.76
C LEU A 57 10.61 4.43 22.24
N ALA A 58 11.58 3.74 21.64
CA ALA A 58 11.63 3.50 20.20
C ALA A 58 10.38 2.77 19.70
N LYS A 59 9.91 1.76 20.44
CA LYS A 59 8.69 1.03 20.09
C LYS A 59 7.43 1.89 20.21
N ILE A 60 7.30 2.68 21.28
CA ILE A 60 6.08 3.45 21.55
C ILE A 60 6.01 4.72 20.71
N LEU A 61 7.16 5.38 20.50
CA LEU A 61 7.27 6.60 19.71
C LEU A 61 7.58 6.31 18.24
N ASN A 62 7.66 5.02 17.88
CA ASN A 62 7.93 4.52 16.54
C ASN A 62 9.20 5.15 15.91
N ILE A 63 10.33 5.00 16.62
CA ILE A 63 11.66 5.47 16.20
C ILE A 63 12.48 4.26 15.74
N SER A 64 12.97 4.29 14.50
CA SER A 64 13.91 3.27 14.01
C SER A 64 15.32 3.56 14.53
N LEU A 65 15.83 2.69 15.42
CA LEU A 65 17.21 2.79 15.92
C LEU A 65 18.24 2.51 14.80
N ASP A 66 17.92 1.63 13.86
CA ASP A 66 18.75 1.38 12.67
C ASP A 66 18.91 2.65 11.83
N SER A 67 17.82 3.39 11.57
CA SER A 67 17.88 4.66 10.84
C SER A 67 18.86 5.65 11.48
N LEU A 68 18.87 5.75 12.81
CA LEU A 68 19.79 6.62 13.55
C LEU A 68 21.25 6.15 13.45
N LEU A 69 21.49 4.84 13.39
CA LEU A 69 22.83 4.26 13.24
C LEU A 69 23.43 4.58 11.86
N TYR A 70 22.64 4.46 10.79
CA TYR A 70 23.11 4.56 9.40
C TYR A 70 22.97 5.95 8.78
N GLN A 71 22.47 6.95 9.52
CA GLN A 71 22.23 8.32 9.02
C GLN A 71 23.47 9.04 8.44
N GLU A 72 24.69 8.58 8.76
CA GLU A 72 25.96 9.17 8.28
C GLU A 72 26.54 8.48 7.05
N GLU A 73 25.97 7.35 6.63
CA GLU A 73 26.34 6.77 5.36
C GLU A 73 25.64 7.58 4.27
N ASP A 74 26.38 8.10 3.27
CA ASP A 74 25.79 8.69 2.04
C ASP A 74 24.95 7.67 1.23
N ILE A 75 24.72 6.48 1.80
CA ILE A 75 23.97 5.38 1.24
C ILE A 75 22.53 5.52 1.73
N GLN A 76 21.62 5.79 0.79
CA GLN A 76 20.19 5.92 1.05
C GLN A 76 19.56 4.53 1.24
N TRP A 77 19.74 3.93 2.41
CA TRP A 77 19.02 2.70 2.78
C TRP A 77 17.58 3.02 3.19
N LEU A 78 16.60 2.42 2.53
CA LEU A 78 15.23 2.33 3.03
C LEU A 78 15.08 0.99 3.76
N PRO A 79 14.66 0.98 5.04
CA PRO A 79 14.43 -0.26 5.75
C PRO A 79 13.20 -0.94 5.15
N PHE A 80 13.41 -2.06 4.46
CA PHE A 80 12.34 -2.94 4.00
C PHE A 80 12.21 -4.14 4.92
N ILE A 81 10.99 -4.41 5.35
CA ILE A 81 10.67 -5.63 6.10
C ILE A 81 10.52 -6.75 5.07
N LEU A 82 11.44 -7.71 5.12
CA LEU A 82 11.26 -8.96 4.39
C LEU A 82 10.21 -9.79 5.11
N GLU A 83 9.07 -10.00 4.47
CA GLU A 83 8.09 -10.95 4.97
C GLU A 83 8.56 -12.34 4.56
N THR A 84 8.93 -13.15 5.55
CA THR A 84 9.12 -14.58 5.28
C THR A 84 7.74 -15.14 4.99
N PRO A 85 7.48 -15.77 3.83
CA PRO A 85 6.18 -16.34 3.53
C PRO A 85 5.98 -17.57 4.41
N LEU A 86 5.61 -17.34 5.66
CA LEU A 86 5.04 -18.38 6.51
C LEU A 86 3.69 -18.73 5.89
N LYS A 87 3.44 -20.02 5.73
CA LYS A 87 2.11 -20.54 5.44
C LYS A 87 1.16 -19.96 6.49
N PHE A 88 0.27 -19.07 6.08
CA PHE A 88 -0.71 -18.50 6.98
C PHE A 88 -1.71 -19.58 7.38
N HIS A 89 -2.26 -19.49 8.59
CA HIS A 89 -3.22 -20.48 9.07
C HIS A 89 -4.64 -20.25 8.52
N SER A 90 -4.99 -19.02 8.16
CA SER A 90 -6.29 -18.66 7.60
C SER A 90 -6.21 -17.37 6.78
N ILE A 91 -7.31 -17.06 6.08
CA ILE A 91 -7.53 -15.79 5.37
C ILE A 91 -7.65 -14.59 6.31
N ASP A 92 -7.77 -14.81 7.62
CA ASP A 92 -7.90 -13.72 8.60
C ASP A 92 -6.66 -12.82 8.59
N ALA A 93 -5.48 -13.38 8.31
CA ALA A 93 -4.26 -12.58 8.17
C ALA A 93 -4.37 -11.54 7.04
N LEU A 94 -4.95 -11.92 5.90
CA LEU A 94 -5.23 -10.96 4.82
C LEU A 94 -6.25 -9.91 5.27
N CYS A 95 -7.30 -10.34 5.96
CA CYS A 95 -8.31 -9.42 6.48
C CYS A 95 -7.70 -8.41 7.47
N ASP A 96 -6.80 -8.86 8.35
CA ASP A 96 -6.11 -8.03 9.32
C ASP A 96 -5.19 -7.01 8.64
N MET A 97 -4.47 -7.41 7.58
CA MET A 97 -3.66 -6.50 6.77
C MET A 97 -4.51 -5.43 6.08
N ILE A 98 -5.66 -5.81 5.50
CA ILE A 98 -6.58 -4.87 4.85
C ILE A 98 -7.17 -3.89 5.86
N ASP A 99 -7.64 -4.39 7.01
CA ASP A 99 -8.22 -3.54 8.06
C ASP A 99 -7.16 -2.59 8.65
N LEU A 100 -5.90 -3.03 8.80
CA LEU A 100 -4.80 -2.16 9.21
C LEU A 100 -4.56 -1.04 8.19
N ASN A 101 -4.50 -1.38 6.90
CA ASN A 101 -4.30 -0.39 5.84
C ASN A 101 -5.46 0.63 5.80
N PHE A 102 -6.70 0.17 5.95
CA PHE A 102 -7.87 1.03 6.00
C PHE A 102 -7.83 1.99 7.17
N LYS A 103 -7.50 1.48 8.37
CA LYS A 103 -7.33 2.31 9.56
C LYS A 103 -6.27 3.39 9.36
N GLN A 104 -5.13 3.06 8.77
CA GLN A 104 -4.06 4.03 8.52
C GLN A 104 -4.50 5.11 7.52
N ILE A 105 -5.18 4.73 6.44
CA ILE A 105 -5.70 5.67 5.44
C ILE A 105 -6.78 6.60 6.06
N GLU A 106 -7.68 6.04 6.86
CA GLU A 106 -8.70 6.79 7.59
C GLU A 106 -8.07 7.80 8.56
N GLU A 107 -7.06 7.39 9.33
CA GLU A 107 -6.32 8.27 10.26
C GLU A 107 -5.64 9.42 9.53
N ILE A 108 -5.07 9.20 8.34
CA ILE A 108 -4.46 10.25 7.52
C ILE A 108 -5.52 11.26 7.07
N ASN A 109 -6.65 10.78 6.54
CA ASN A 109 -7.67 11.63 5.92
C ASN A 109 -8.72 12.16 6.91
N GLN A 110 -8.49 12.03 8.22
CA GLN A 110 -9.48 12.34 9.26
C GLN A 110 -9.85 13.83 9.34
N ASP A 111 -8.86 14.71 9.20
CA ASP A 111 -9.04 16.17 9.42
C ASP A 111 -9.34 16.93 8.13
N GLU A 112 -8.68 16.55 7.03
CA GLU A 112 -8.87 17.14 5.70
C GLU A 112 -8.66 16.08 4.60
N PRO A 113 -9.24 16.27 3.40
CA PRO A 113 -9.07 15.32 2.29
C PRO A 113 -7.60 15.16 1.89
N GLY A 114 -7.14 13.91 1.81
CA GLY A 114 -5.74 13.63 1.53
C GLY A 114 -5.36 13.70 0.05
N THR A 115 -4.07 13.51 -0.21
CA THR A 115 -3.50 13.28 -1.54
C THR A 115 -2.84 11.91 -1.60
N SER A 116 -2.99 11.19 -2.72
CA SER A 116 -2.29 9.93 -2.95
C SER A 116 -1.66 9.81 -4.34
N GLY A 117 -0.53 9.10 -4.39
CA GLY A 117 0.13 8.69 -5.63
C GLY A 117 0.37 7.20 -5.56
N ASN A 118 -0.11 6.47 -6.56
CA ASN A 118 -0.19 5.01 -6.52
C ASN A 118 0.44 4.38 -7.76
N VAL A 119 1.28 3.37 -7.54
CA VAL A 119 1.95 2.57 -8.57
C VAL A 119 1.59 1.12 -8.33
N TYR A 120 1.07 0.45 -9.36
CA TYR A 120 0.52 -0.89 -9.19
C TYR A 120 1.05 -1.87 -10.22
N HIS A 121 1.69 -2.93 -9.71
CA HIS A 121 2.08 -4.10 -10.49
C HIS A 121 0.96 -5.17 -10.59
N SER A 122 0.03 -5.16 -9.63
CA SER A 122 -1.14 -6.04 -9.57
C SER A 122 -2.44 -5.23 -9.61
N LEU A 123 -3.55 -5.84 -10.02
CA LEU A 123 -4.84 -5.15 -10.06
C LEU A 123 -5.21 -4.66 -8.63
N PRO A 124 -5.40 -3.35 -8.41
CA PRO A 124 -5.60 -2.81 -7.07
C PRO A 124 -7.01 -3.09 -6.55
N LEU A 125 -7.15 -3.12 -5.23
CA LEU A 125 -8.40 -3.47 -4.55
C LEU A 125 -9.59 -2.64 -5.05
N GLU A 126 -9.39 -1.33 -5.17
CA GLU A 126 -10.40 -0.37 -5.60
C GLU A 126 -10.94 -0.61 -7.01
N PHE A 127 -10.20 -1.31 -7.88
CA PHE A 127 -10.63 -1.59 -9.25
C PHE A 127 -11.45 -2.88 -9.37
N PHE A 128 -11.43 -3.77 -8.37
CA PHE A 128 -12.18 -5.03 -8.42
C PHE A 128 -13.18 -5.24 -7.29
N VAL A 129 -13.15 -4.41 -6.26
CA VAL A 129 -14.02 -4.49 -5.07
C VAL A 129 -15.53 -4.46 -5.40
N HIS A 130 -15.93 -3.82 -6.49
CA HIS A 130 -17.32 -3.79 -6.98
C HIS A 130 -17.63 -4.88 -8.02
N SER A 131 -16.74 -5.85 -8.21
CA SER A 131 -16.83 -6.93 -9.19
C SER A 131 -16.80 -8.27 -8.45
N PRO A 132 -17.98 -8.82 -8.07
CA PRO A 132 -18.06 -9.93 -7.13
C PRO A 132 -17.23 -11.16 -7.50
N LEU A 133 -17.14 -11.51 -8.79
CA LEU A 133 -16.48 -12.73 -9.23
C LEU A 133 -14.95 -12.57 -9.28
N ILE A 134 -14.44 -11.43 -9.76
CA ILE A 134 -13.02 -11.06 -9.72
C ILE A 134 -12.60 -10.85 -8.26
N MET A 135 -13.40 -10.19 -7.43
CA MET A 135 -13.12 -10.05 -6.00
C MET A 135 -13.00 -11.42 -5.33
N LYS A 136 -13.96 -12.33 -5.58
CA LYS A 136 -13.89 -13.71 -5.12
C LYS A 136 -12.61 -14.40 -5.62
N PHE A 137 -12.29 -14.28 -6.90
CA PHE A 137 -11.08 -14.86 -7.50
C PHE A 137 -9.79 -14.32 -6.85
N MET A 138 -9.67 -13.01 -6.65
CA MET A 138 -8.47 -12.38 -6.09
C MET A 138 -8.20 -12.84 -4.66
N PHE A 139 -9.24 -12.94 -3.83
CA PHE A 139 -9.11 -13.44 -2.45
C PHE A 139 -8.90 -14.95 -2.36
N PHE A 140 -9.60 -15.72 -3.21
CA PHE A 140 -9.36 -17.15 -3.32
C PHE A 140 -7.92 -17.46 -3.78
N LYS A 141 -7.41 -16.72 -4.77
CA LYS A 141 -6.03 -16.81 -5.25
C LYS A 141 -5.02 -16.58 -4.12
N TRP A 142 -5.25 -15.56 -3.30
CA TRP A 142 -4.38 -15.29 -2.15
C TRP A 142 -4.38 -16.47 -1.17
N GLY A 143 -5.55 -17.00 -0.80
CA GLY A 143 -5.64 -18.15 0.09
C GLY A 143 -5.01 -19.42 -0.49
N TYR A 144 -5.15 -19.65 -1.79
CA TYR A 144 -4.50 -20.75 -2.51
C TYR A 144 -2.97 -20.69 -2.39
N TYR A 145 -2.37 -19.51 -2.59
CA TYR A 145 -0.90 -19.38 -2.51
C TYR A 145 -0.36 -19.40 -1.08
N PHE A 146 -1.07 -18.75 -0.14
CA PHE A 146 -0.50 -18.40 1.16
C PHE A 146 -1.06 -19.21 2.33
N VAL A 147 -2.31 -19.69 2.26
CA VAL A 147 -2.91 -20.54 3.30
C VAL A 147 -2.71 -22.02 2.98
N GLN A 148 -2.86 -22.41 1.71
CA GLN A 148 -2.66 -23.79 1.23
C GLN A 148 -3.41 -24.85 2.07
N SER A 149 -4.68 -24.56 2.38
CA SER A 149 -5.65 -25.49 2.97
C SER A 149 -6.58 -26.06 1.88
N ASP A 150 -7.22 -27.19 2.15
CA ASP A 150 -8.07 -27.88 1.17
C ASP A 150 -9.27 -27.05 0.69
N GLU A 151 -9.69 -26.04 1.46
CA GLU A 151 -10.78 -25.12 1.09
C GLU A 151 -10.46 -24.27 -0.16
N TYR A 152 -9.17 -24.13 -0.51
CA TYR A 152 -8.72 -23.40 -1.70
C TYR A 152 -8.46 -24.30 -2.91
N ASN A 153 -8.82 -25.58 -2.85
CA ASN A 153 -8.71 -26.48 -4.00
C ASN A 153 -9.95 -26.44 -4.92
N ASN A 154 -11.06 -25.84 -4.47
CA ASN A 154 -12.30 -25.77 -5.23
C ASN A 154 -12.91 -24.36 -5.18
N PHE A 155 -12.78 -23.63 -6.29
CA PHE A 155 -13.28 -22.25 -6.39
C PHE A 155 -14.80 -22.15 -6.26
N SER A 156 -15.56 -23.08 -6.84
CA SER A 156 -17.03 -23.05 -6.79
C SER A 156 -17.56 -23.16 -5.37
N GLN A 157 -16.96 -24.04 -4.56
CA GLN A 157 -17.36 -24.30 -3.19
C GLN A 157 -16.91 -23.22 -2.21
N TRP A 158 -15.77 -22.57 -2.49
CA TRP A 158 -15.28 -21.50 -1.64
C TRP A 158 -16.25 -20.30 -1.68
N LYS A 159 -16.61 -19.82 -0.48
CA LYS A 159 -17.48 -18.66 -0.31
C LYS A 159 -16.66 -17.51 0.23
N LEU A 160 -16.89 -16.33 -0.33
CA LEU A 160 -16.27 -15.11 0.15
C LEU A 160 -16.70 -14.86 1.62
N PRO A 161 -15.75 -14.78 2.57
CA PRO A 161 -16.07 -14.47 3.97
C PRO A 161 -16.78 -13.13 4.11
N PRO A 162 -17.72 -12.98 5.07
CA PRO A 162 -18.46 -11.73 5.30
C PRO A 162 -17.56 -10.50 5.53
N ARG A 163 -16.41 -10.70 6.20
CA ARG A 163 -15.42 -9.64 6.45
C ARG A 163 -14.83 -9.09 5.15
N LEU A 164 -14.64 -9.95 4.14
CA LEU A 164 -14.14 -9.56 2.83
C LEU A 164 -15.26 -9.01 1.93
N SER A 165 -16.49 -9.49 2.05
CA SER A 165 -17.61 -8.92 1.28
C SER A 165 -17.97 -7.50 1.72
N ALA A 166 -17.72 -7.15 2.99
CA ALA A 166 -17.96 -5.80 3.52
C ALA A 166 -16.88 -4.77 3.11
N ILE A 167 -15.82 -5.19 2.41
CA ILE A 167 -14.72 -4.29 2.02
C ILE A 167 -15.21 -3.17 1.11
N SER A 168 -16.17 -3.42 0.23
CA SER A 168 -16.69 -2.40 -0.70
C SER A 168 -17.36 -1.23 0.02
N GLU A 169 -18.09 -1.52 1.10
CA GLU A 169 -18.75 -0.50 1.90
C GLU A 169 -17.71 0.28 2.71
N LYS A 170 -16.83 -0.44 3.42
CA LYS A 170 -15.72 0.16 4.18
C LYS A 170 -14.84 1.08 3.32
N TYR A 171 -14.50 0.64 2.11
CA TYR A 171 -13.65 1.42 1.21
C TYR A 171 -14.31 2.75 0.81
N ASN A 172 -15.62 2.74 0.54
CA ASN A 172 -16.36 3.95 0.20
C ASN A 172 -16.46 4.91 1.40
N ASP A 173 -16.63 4.39 2.62
CA ASP A 173 -16.76 5.19 3.83
C ASP A 173 -15.47 5.94 4.18
N ILE A 174 -14.30 5.30 3.99
CA ILE A 174 -12.99 5.89 4.31
C ILE A 174 -12.42 6.75 3.18
N TYR A 175 -13.06 6.74 2.00
CA TYR A 175 -12.52 7.45 0.84
C TYR A 175 -12.69 8.96 0.98
N ASN A 176 -11.60 9.64 1.31
CA ASN A 176 -11.58 11.09 1.45
C ASN A 176 -10.29 11.67 0.87
N PHE A 177 -10.25 11.80 -0.46
CA PHE A 177 -9.10 12.31 -1.20
C PHE A 177 -9.49 13.47 -2.11
N GLN A 178 -8.63 14.48 -2.18
CA GLN A 178 -8.76 15.60 -3.12
C GLN A 178 -7.97 15.37 -4.41
N HIS A 179 -6.74 14.84 -4.29
CA HIS A 179 -5.84 14.60 -5.40
C HIS A 179 -5.36 13.16 -5.41
N VAL A 180 -5.57 12.46 -6.52
CA VAL A 180 -5.17 11.06 -6.68
C VAL A 180 -4.61 10.86 -8.07
N PHE A 181 -3.53 10.10 -8.18
CA PHE A 181 -3.12 9.52 -9.45
C PHE A 181 -2.76 8.04 -9.34
N TYR A 182 -2.86 7.36 -10.48
CA TYR A 182 -2.56 5.95 -10.66
C TYR A 182 -1.55 5.75 -11.77
N ILE A 183 -0.54 4.91 -11.53
CA ILE A 183 0.39 4.40 -12.54
C ILE A 183 0.22 2.88 -12.56
N TRP A 184 -0.33 2.35 -13.65
CA TRP A 184 -0.38 0.91 -13.86
C TRP A 184 0.87 0.41 -14.56
N ASP A 185 1.42 -0.70 -14.07
CA ASP A 185 2.44 -1.46 -14.78
C ASP A 185 1.88 -1.98 -16.11
N SER A 186 2.67 -1.89 -17.18
CA SER A 186 2.28 -2.35 -18.53
C SER A 186 1.93 -3.84 -18.58
N SER A 187 2.43 -4.64 -17.64
CA SER A 187 2.21 -6.09 -17.55
C SER A 187 1.02 -6.51 -16.68
N LEU A 188 0.35 -5.57 -15.99
CA LEU A 188 -0.65 -5.87 -14.95
C LEU A 188 -1.77 -6.82 -15.43
N ILE A 189 -2.44 -6.49 -16.54
CA ILE A 189 -3.56 -7.29 -17.06
C ILE A 189 -3.09 -8.61 -17.64
N TRP A 190 -1.90 -8.63 -18.25
CA TRP A 190 -1.29 -9.86 -18.75
C TRP A 190 -0.98 -10.82 -17.60
N ALA A 191 -0.39 -10.33 -16.50
CA ALA A 191 -0.07 -11.13 -15.33
C ALA A 191 -1.33 -11.74 -14.71
N LEU A 192 -2.37 -10.92 -14.48
CA LEU A 192 -3.65 -11.41 -13.96
C LEU A 192 -4.30 -12.45 -14.90
N SER A 193 -4.27 -12.22 -16.21
CA SER A 193 -4.79 -13.17 -17.20
C SER A 193 -4.01 -14.50 -17.16
N LYS A 194 -2.69 -14.46 -16.95
CA LYS A 194 -1.87 -15.67 -16.80
C LYS A 194 -2.21 -16.43 -15.54
N GLU A 195 -2.44 -15.74 -14.42
CA GLU A 195 -2.87 -16.39 -13.18
C GLU A 195 -4.22 -17.10 -13.38
N ILE A 196 -5.22 -16.42 -13.96
CA ILE A 196 -6.53 -17.04 -14.25
C ILE A 196 -6.36 -18.27 -15.17
N SER A 197 -5.54 -18.16 -16.23
CA SER A 197 -5.22 -19.28 -17.13
C SER A 197 -4.59 -20.46 -16.39
N ASN A 198 -3.72 -20.19 -15.42
CA ASN A 198 -3.06 -21.23 -14.64
C ASN A 198 -4.05 -21.96 -13.73
N PHE A 199 -4.92 -21.24 -13.02
CA PHE A 199 -5.97 -21.84 -12.18
C PHE A 199 -6.90 -22.75 -12.99
N TYR A 200 -7.19 -22.38 -14.23
CA TYR A 200 -7.96 -23.21 -15.15
C TYR A 200 -7.20 -24.47 -15.57
N LYS A 201 -5.92 -24.33 -15.98
CA LYS A 201 -5.07 -25.46 -16.38
C LYS A 201 -4.82 -26.46 -15.27
N THR A 202 -4.83 -26.01 -14.02
CA THR A 202 -4.70 -26.87 -12.84
C THR A 202 -6.05 -27.39 -12.32
N HIS A 203 -7.15 -27.18 -13.06
CA HIS A 203 -8.50 -27.64 -12.73
C HIS A 203 -9.06 -27.10 -11.42
N ILE A 204 -8.57 -25.95 -10.93
CA ILE A 204 -9.09 -25.28 -9.73
C ILE A 204 -10.36 -24.49 -10.05
N ILE A 205 -10.42 -23.92 -11.26
CA ILE A 205 -11.62 -23.32 -11.85
C ILE A 205 -12.03 -24.09 -13.11
N SER A 206 -13.33 -24.15 -13.36
CA SER A 206 -13.93 -24.73 -14.56
C SER A 206 -13.83 -23.79 -15.78
N GLU A 207 -14.13 -24.33 -16.97
CA GLU A 207 -14.22 -23.54 -18.21
C GLU A 207 -15.26 -22.42 -18.10
N GLN A 208 -16.42 -22.70 -17.51
CA GLN A 208 -17.47 -21.71 -17.32
C GLN A 208 -17.01 -20.59 -16.38
N GLU A 209 -16.39 -20.94 -15.25
CA GLU A 209 -15.87 -19.94 -14.30
C GLU A 209 -14.75 -19.10 -14.91
N LYS A 210 -13.87 -19.70 -15.72
CA LYS A 210 -12.85 -18.98 -16.49
C LYS A 210 -13.47 -17.93 -17.40
N GLU A 211 -14.50 -18.29 -18.17
CA GLU A 211 -15.19 -17.35 -19.07
C GLU A 211 -15.97 -16.27 -18.31
N ASP A 212 -16.60 -16.62 -17.19
CA ASP A 212 -17.31 -15.65 -16.35
C ASP A 212 -16.33 -14.62 -15.74
N ILE A 213 -15.18 -15.08 -15.21
CA ILE A 213 -14.12 -14.22 -14.67
C ILE A 213 -13.57 -13.32 -15.79
N LYS A 214 -13.29 -13.89 -16.97
CA LYS A 214 -12.80 -13.15 -18.15
C LYS A 214 -13.78 -12.04 -18.56
N ASN A 215 -15.08 -12.34 -18.59
CA ASN A 215 -16.12 -11.37 -18.94
C ASN A 215 -16.20 -10.23 -17.92
N GLU A 216 -16.11 -10.53 -16.62
CA GLU A 216 -16.11 -9.49 -15.59
C GLU A 216 -14.82 -8.65 -15.61
N LEU A 217 -13.66 -9.25 -15.91
CA LEU A 217 -12.41 -8.50 -16.12
C LEU A 217 -12.51 -7.51 -17.29
N LYS A 218 -13.10 -7.94 -18.42
CA LYS A 218 -13.36 -7.03 -19.55
C LYS A 218 -14.36 -5.93 -19.17
N LEU A 219 -15.33 -6.24 -18.33
CA LEU A 219 -16.29 -5.26 -17.82
C LEU A 219 -15.58 -4.20 -16.99
N ILE A 220 -14.69 -4.57 -16.06
CA ILE A 220 -13.86 -3.65 -15.27
C ILE A 220 -13.10 -2.69 -16.20
N LEU A 221 -12.40 -3.22 -17.20
CA LEU A 221 -11.66 -2.40 -18.17
C LEU A 221 -12.56 -1.47 -18.97
N SER A 222 -13.72 -1.95 -19.41
CA SER A 222 -14.69 -1.12 -20.13
C SER A 222 -15.23 0.01 -19.28
N GLN A 223 -15.49 -0.24 -17.99
CA GLN A 223 -15.94 0.82 -17.09
C GLN A 223 -14.83 1.82 -16.79
N LEU A 224 -13.60 1.35 -16.59
CA LEU A 224 -12.46 2.23 -16.40
C LEU A 224 -12.26 3.14 -17.62
N GLU A 225 -12.29 2.59 -18.84
CA GLU A 225 -12.17 3.38 -20.07
C GLU A 225 -13.27 4.46 -20.18
N LYS A 226 -14.51 4.12 -19.80
CA LYS A 226 -15.66 5.04 -19.76
C LYS A 226 -15.58 6.08 -18.65
N THR A 227 -14.95 5.75 -17.52
CA THR A 227 -14.67 6.72 -16.47
C THR A 227 -13.63 7.72 -16.96
N LEU A 228 -12.51 7.23 -17.52
CA LEU A 228 -11.41 8.08 -17.98
C LEU A 228 -11.81 8.99 -19.15
N ASN A 229 -12.83 8.62 -19.92
CA ASN A 229 -13.37 9.42 -21.02
C ASN A 229 -14.48 10.40 -20.59
N GLY A 230 -14.91 10.38 -19.32
CA GLY A 230 -15.96 11.26 -18.78
C GLY A 230 -17.41 10.86 -19.14
N THR A 231 -17.65 9.67 -19.70
CA THR A 231 -19.00 9.22 -20.09
C THR A 231 -19.74 8.45 -19.00
N ARG A 232 -19.06 8.14 -17.89
CA ARG A 232 -19.65 7.42 -16.76
C ARG A 232 -19.10 7.95 -15.44
N THR A 233 -19.99 8.12 -14.46
CA THR A 233 -19.59 8.31 -13.07
C THR A 233 -19.03 7.00 -12.53
N PRO A 234 -17.80 6.99 -12.02
CA PRO A 234 -17.20 5.77 -11.49
C PRO A 234 -18.01 5.24 -10.31
N SER A 235 -18.09 3.92 -10.19
CA SER A 235 -18.57 3.27 -8.95
C SER A 235 -17.57 3.42 -7.81
N ILE A 236 -16.32 3.75 -8.15
CA ILE A 236 -15.24 4.08 -7.26
C ILE A 236 -15.31 5.60 -7.00
N PRO A 237 -15.18 6.08 -5.77
CA PRO A 237 -15.28 7.51 -5.44
C PRO A 237 -14.10 8.37 -5.95
N PHE A 238 -13.63 8.19 -7.19
CA PHE A 238 -12.52 8.99 -7.74
C PHE A 238 -12.83 10.51 -7.73
N PRO A 239 -11.86 11.35 -7.33
CA PRO A 239 -11.90 12.77 -7.63
C PRO A 239 -12.06 12.96 -9.14
N PRO A 240 -12.88 13.93 -9.59
CA PRO A 240 -13.07 14.22 -11.01
C PRO A 240 -11.77 14.46 -11.79
N GLU A 241 -10.74 14.91 -11.10
CA GLU A 241 -9.43 15.25 -11.64
C GLU A 241 -8.38 14.14 -11.51
N THR A 242 -8.77 12.88 -11.30
CA THR A 242 -7.83 11.76 -11.16
C THR A 242 -6.98 11.55 -12.43
N ASP A 243 -5.66 11.56 -12.26
CA ASP A 243 -4.74 11.24 -13.34
C ASP A 243 -4.47 9.74 -13.42
N PHE A 244 -4.66 9.16 -14.60
CA PHE A 244 -4.45 7.73 -14.82
C PHE A 244 -3.39 7.55 -15.88
N LEU A 245 -2.29 6.93 -15.49
CA LEU A 245 -1.12 6.70 -16.31
C LEU A 245 -0.81 5.21 -16.45
N VAL A 246 -0.13 4.86 -17.53
CA VAL A 246 0.49 3.56 -17.72
C VAL A 246 2.00 3.72 -17.84
N SER A 247 2.76 2.95 -17.07
CA SER A 247 4.22 2.95 -17.12
C SER A 247 4.71 2.43 -18.47
N SER A 248 5.75 3.06 -19.02
CA SER A 248 6.43 2.59 -20.23
C SER A 248 7.38 1.41 -19.97
N ILE A 249 7.61 1.07 -18.70
CA ILE A 249 8.44 -0.04 -18.25
C ILE A 249 7.66 -0.99 -17.33
N ASN A 250 8.11 -2.24 -17.23
CA ASN A 250 7.64 -3.14 -16.18
C ASN A 250 8.28 -2.71 -14.85
N VAL A 251 7.45 -2.24 -13.93
CA VAL A 251 7.86 -1.69 -12.65
C VAL A 251 8.22 -2.82 -11.68
N GLY A 252 7.41 -3.89 -11.65
CA GLY A 252 7.68 -5.10 -10.86
C GLY A 252 7.42 -4.98 -9.35
N PHE A 253 6.83 -3.88 -8.90
CA PHE A 253 6.42 -3.66 -7.51
C PHE A 253 5.16 -2.78 -7.46
N SER A 254 4.46 -2.81 -6.34
CA SER A 254 3.39 -1.87 -6.03
C SER A 254 3.84 -0.93 -4.92
N SER A 255 3.57 0.36 -5.04
CA SER A 255 3.87 1.33 -4.00
C SER A 255 2.89 2.48 -4.03
N SER A 256 2.50 2.95 -2.86
CA SER A 256 1.57 4.06 -2.70
C SER A 256 2.08 5.01 -1.64
N TYR A 257 1.81 6.29 -1.79
CA TYR A 257 1.94 7.25 -0.70
C TYR A 257 0.61 7.96 -0.45
N PHE A 258 0.38 8.35 0.80
CA PHE A 258 -0.78 9.08 1.27
C PHE A 258 -0.30 10.19 2.19
N PHE A 259 -0.83 11.40 2.05
CA PHE A 259 -0.58 12.48 3.01
C PHE A 259 -1.75 13.45 3.12
N SER A 260 -1.90 14.04 4.30
CA SER A 260 -2.89 15.06 4.63
C SER A 260 -2.38 15.85 5.83
N GLY A 261 -2.31 17.18 5.74
CA GLY A 261 -1.63 18.03 6.71
C GLY A 261 -0.22 17.53 7.05
N ASN A 262 -0.01 17.18 8.33
CA ASN A 262 1.26 16.65 8.85
C ASN A 262 1.31 15.11 8.90
N ARG A 263 0.24 14.41 8.52
CA ARG A 263 0.18 12.94 8.52
C ARG A 263 0.63 12.41 7.16
N HIS A 264 1.45 11.39 7.17
CA HIS A 264 2.00 10.79 5.96
C HIS A 264 2.20 9.28 6.13
N LEU A 265 2.05 8.57 5.03
CA LEU A 265 2.22 7.12 4.95
C LEU A 265 2.74 6.75 3.56
N ALA A 266 3.74 5.90 3.51
CA ALA A 266 4.13 5.22 2.29
C ALA A 266 4.03 3.70 2.49
N LEU A 267 3.46 3.03 1.50
CA LEU A 267 3.35 1.59 1.39
C LEU A 267 4.22 1.12 0.24
N PHE A 268 4.98 0.05 0.47
CA PHE A 268 5.79 -0.58 -0.56
C PHE A 268 5.59 -2.09 -0.51
N GLN A 269 5.28 -2.69 -1.65
CA GLN A 269 4.97 -4.10 -1.77
C GLN A 269 5.68 -4.72 -2.97
N THR A 270 6.34 -5.85 -2.71
CA THR A 270 6.89 -6.77 -3.71
C THR A 270 6.36 -8.18 -3.43
N ASN A 271 6.81 -9.18 -4.19
CA ASN A 271 6.43 -10.58 -3.95
C ASN A 271 6.94 -11.16 -2.62
N PHE A 272 7.88 -10.51 -1.95
CA PHE A 272 8.56 -11.03 -0.74
C PHE A 272 8.73 -9.98 0.36
N SER A 273 8.13 -8.81 0.20
CA SER A 273 8.22 -7.72 1.17
C SER A 273 6.98 -6.87 1.11
N PHE A 274 6.44 -6.57 2.28
CA PHE A 274 5.50 -5.48 2.50
C PHE A 274 6.10 -4.56 3.56
N SER A 275 6.18 -3.27 3.26
CA SER A 275 6.78 -2.28 4.15
C SER A 275 5.88 -1.07 4.26
N MET A 276 5.73 -0.62 5.50
CA MET A 276 4.93 0.55 5.87
C MET A 276 5.87 1.60 6.48
N ILE A 277 5.88 2.80 5.90
CA ILE A 277 6.75 3.91 6.30
C ILE A 277 5.88 5.08 6.72
N GLN A 278 5.81 5.30 8.03
CA GLN A 278 5.00 6.35 8.68
C GLN A 278 5.81 7.24 9.64
N ASP A 279 7.06 6.88 9.91
CA ASP A 279 7.84 7.42 11.04
C ASP A 279 8.90 8.43 10.66
N SER A 280 9.08 8.64 9.37
CA SER A 280 10.15 9.45 8.84
C SER A 280 9.62 10.19 7.63
N GLU A 281 9.43 11.48 7.83
CA GLU A 281 9.05 12.41 6.78
C GLU A 281 10.09 12.39 5.65
N ASP A 282 11.38 12.27 5.99
CA ASP A 282 12.47 12.14 5.01
C ASP A 282 12.31 10.87 4.15
N ASN A 283 12.05 9.71 4.74
CA ASN A 283 11.88 8.47 3.99
C ASN A 283 10.57 8.46 3.19
N PHE A 284 9.50 9.03 3.74
CA PHE A 284 8.27 9.27 3.01
C PHE A 284 8.51 10.16 1.78
N ASN A 285 9.22 11.28 1.93
CA ASN A 285 9.52 12.20 0.85
C ASN A 285 10.34 11.53 -0.26
N LYS A 286 11.31 10.67 0.10
CA LYS A 286 12.05 9.87 -0.89
C LYS A 286 11.14 8.96 -1.72
N ILE A 287 10.20 8.26 -1.07
CA ILE A 287 9.24 7.40 -1.79
C ILE A 287 8.30 8.23 -2.65
N LYS A 288 7.83 9.36 -2.12
CA LYS A 288 6.99 10.31 -2.87
C LYS A 288 7.71 10.83 -4.11
N GLU A 289 8.96 11.27 -3.99
CA GLU A 289 9.77 11.72 -5.12
C GLU A 289 10.00 10.60 -6.13
N TRP A 290 10.30 9.38 -5.65
CA TRP A 290 10.50 8.23 -6.51
C TRP A 290 9.23 7.85 -7.29
N ILE A 291 8.08 7.76 -6.64
CA ILE A 291 6.78 7.52 -7.29
C ILE A 291 6.48 8.63 -8.31
N ASN A 292 6.71 9.90 -7.96
CA ASN A 292 6.50 11.02 -8.89
C ASN A 292 7.46 10.97 -10.10
N SER A 293 8.68 10.47 -9.92
CA SER A 293 9.61 10.28 -11.04
C SER A 293 9.09 9.30 -12.08
N LEU A 294 8.29 8.31 -11.67
CA LEU A 294 7.65 7.36 -12.58
C LEU A 294 6.58 8.02 -13.46
N CYS A 295 5.97 9.12 -13.02
CA CYS A 295 5.06 9.91 -13.87
C CYS A 295 5.76 10.39 -15.15
N HIS A 296 7.05 10.77 -15.06
CA HIS A 296 7.80 11.29 -16.22
C HIS A 296 8.06 10.26 -17.31
N ILE A 297 8.04 8.97 -16.97
CA ILE A 297 8.22 7.86 -17.91
C ILE A 297 6.90 7.13 -18.21
N SER A 298 5.77 7.69 -17.78
CA SER A 298 4.44 7.09 -17.95
C SER A 298 3.61 7.87 -18.96
N THR A 299 2.67 7.19 -19.61
CA THR A 299 1.75 7.77 -20.58
C THR A 299 0.40 8.05 -19.92
N LEU A 300 -0.06 9.30 -19.98
CA LEU A 300 -1.37 9.72 -19.46
C LEU A 300 -2.51 9.18 -20.35
N LEU A 301 -3.47 8.49 -19.74
CA LEU A 301 -4.67 7.93 -20.40
C LEU A 301 -5.96 8.69 -20.04
N SER A 302 -5.95 9.43 -18.93
CA SER A 302 -7.03 10.36 -18.58
C SER A 302 -6.95 11.64 -19.43
N ARG A 303 -8.03 12.45 -19.43
CA ARG A 303 -8.08 13.78 -20.04
C ARG A 303 -7.69 13.79 -21.53
N SER A 304 -6.51 14.33 -21.88
CA SER A 304 -6.03 14.54 -23.25
C SER A 304 -5.53 13.27 -23.95
N GLY A 305 -5.29 12.17 -23.22
CA GLY A 305 -4.73 10.92 -23.74
C GLY A 305 -5.70 10.04 -24.55
N ARG A 306 -6.52 10.62 -25.43
CA ARG A 306 -7.62 9.89 -26.11
C ARG A 306 -7.12 8.74 -26.98
N ILE A 307 -6.05 8.95 -27.75
CA ILE A 307 -5.53 7.97 -28.70
C ILE A 307 -4.83 6.85 -27.92
N GLU A 308 -3.96 7.23 -27.00
CA GLU A 308 -3.18 6.38 -26.12
C GLU A 308 -4.10 5.49 -25.29
N ARG A 309 -5.16 6.06 -24.71
CA ARG A 309 -6.20 5.33 -23.99
C ARG A 309 -6.80 4.23 -24.86
N ARG A 310 -7.28 4.58 -26.07
CA ARG A 310 -7.93 3.61 -26.95
C ARG A 310 -6.96 2.48 -27.36
N LEU A 311 -5.71 2.82 -27.67
CA LEU A 311 -4.69 1.84 -28.00
C LEU A 311 -4.36 0.92 -26.82
N PHE A 312 -4.24 1.48 -25.62
CA PHE A 312 -4.02 0.74 -24.39
C PHE A 312 -5.14 -0.28 -24.14
N PHE A 313 -6.41 0.16 -24.08
CA PHE A 313 -7.54 -0.73 -23.78
C PHE A 313 -7.75 -1.79 -24.87
N ASN A 314 -7.63 -1.45 -26.15
CA ASN A 314 -7.66 -2.43 -27.24
C ASN A 314 -6.58 -3.51 -27.07
N THR A 315 -5.38 -3.11 -26.64
CA THR A 315 -4.29 -4.04 -26.37
C THR A 315 -4.63 -4.94 -25.18
N GLN A 316 -5.21 -4.40 -24.11
CA GLN A 316 -5.62 -5.18 -22.93
C GLN A 316 -6.70 -6.21 -23.28
N TYR A 317 -7.71 -5.84 -24.08
CA TYR A 317 -8.74 -6.80 -24.52
C TYR A 317 -8.15 -7.94 -25.35
N ARG A 318 -7.21 -7.62 -26.26
CA ARG A 318 -6.50 -8.65 -27.04
C ARG A 318 -5.68 -9.57 -26.15
N ILE A 319 -4.96 -9.04 -25.17
CA ILE A 319 -4.20 -9.84 -24.19
C ILE A 319 -5.13 -10.82 -23.47
N ILE A 320 -6.29 -10.34 -22.99
CA ILE A 320 -7.28 -11.18 -22.31
C ILE A 320 -7.75 -12.31 -23.24
N ASP A 321 -8.12 -11.99 -24.47
CA ASP A 321 -8.60 -12.98 -25.45
C ASP A 321 -7.53 -13.98 -25.89
N GLU A 322 -6.26 -13.57 -25.93
CA GLU A 322 -5.17 -14.44 -26.33
C GLU A 322 -4.70 -15.37 -25.19
N VAL A 323 -4.73 -14.90 -23.94
CA VAL A 323 -4.27 -15.64 -22.77
C VAL A 323 -5.36 -16.54 -22.18
N LEU A 324 -6.61 -16.08 -22.20
CA LEU A 324 -7.79 -16.79 -21.70
C LEU A 324 -8.60 -17.37 -22.87
N LYS A 325 -7.91 -18.14 -23.72
CA LYS A 325 -8.54 -18.90 -24.81
C LYS A 325 -9.35 -20.08 -24.31
#